data_AF-A0A1V4TNQ7-F1
#
_entry.id   AF-A0A1V4TNQ7-F1
#
_cell.length_a   1.000
_cell.length_b   1.000
_cell.length_c   1.000
_cell.angle_alpha   90.00
_cell.angle_beta   90.00
_cell.angle_gamma   90.00
#
_symmetry.space_group_name_H-M   'P 1'
#
loop_
_entity.id
_entity.type
_entity.pdbx_description
1 polymer ?
#
loop_
_entity_poly.entity_id
_entity_poly.type
_entity_poly.pdbx_seq_one_letter_code
_entity_poly.pdbx_strand_id
1 'polypeptide(L)'
;MMDADDAGKHLENIKTGISVEIILKEDRSGKNPIQGIVSEILTHSSFHPHGIMVRLEDGKIGRVQKILSEISSTILVKPPVVNNEIDFTELVKNGENEFVEFKSSALWSKNLNEQQLKDPNASPDIRKFGREASRAIIGKTIAGFMNTHGGNLIIGIKENKTKKPDEIIGIESEFGKLEDPCSDGYRRMVVDSIIRKYFPSEIFNHFSDYLKITFPEIEGKIVCWIQIQRSKIPVFLTIRNEEYFFIRLDAETRELDGKQMGEYCAKKFN
;
A
#
# COMPACT_ATOMS: atom_id res chain seq x y z
N MET A 1 5.63 29.81 24.68
CA MET A 1 6.52 29.69 23.51
C MET A 1 7.92 29.88 24.03
N MET A 2 8.77 28.85 23.99
CA MET A 2 10.20 28.96 24.30
C MET A 2 10.93 29.34 23.01
N ASP A 3 11.80 30.35 23.08
CA ASP A 3 12.64 30.75 21.96
C ASP A 3 13.59 29.61 21.57
N ALA A 4 13.85 29.44 20.26
CA ALA A 4 14.68 28.37 19.72
C ALA A 4 16.12 28.34 20.27
N ASP A 5 16.59 29.47 20.83
CA ASP A 5 17.89 29.63 21.48
C ASP A 5 17.96 29.07 22.92
N ASP A 6 16.83 28.66 23.51
CA ASP A 6 16.78 28.14 24.89
C ASP A 6 16.77 26.61 24.95
N ALA A 7 16.48 25.95 23.82
CA ALA A 7 16.32 24.50 23.73
C ALA A 7 17.59 23.73 24.16
N GLY A 8 18.77 24.28 23.87
CA GLY A 8 20.07 23.70 24.23
C GLY A 8 20.43 23.75 25.73
N LYS A 9 19.65 24.48 26.54
CA LYS A 9 19.90 24.66 27.99
C LYS A 9 19.21 23.63 28.86
N HIS A 10 18.23 22.90 28.32
CA HIS A 10 17.44 21.91 29.05
C HIS A 10 17.86 20.49 28.68
N LEU A 11 18.15 19.66 29.69
CA LEU A 11 18.60 18.28 29.51
C LEU A 11 17.56 17.41 28.82
N GLU A 12 16.27 17.64 29.09
CA GLU A 12 15.17 16.85 28.51
C GLU A 12 15.10 16.91 26.98
N ASN A 13 15.64 17.99 26.39
CA ASN A 13 15.66 18.21 24.94
C ASN A 13 16.85 17.53 24.27
N ILE A 14 17.81 17.01 25.03
CA ILE A 14 19.07 16.47 24.51
C ILE A 14 19.16 14.98 24.80
N LYS A 15 19.34 14.19 23.75
CA LYS A 15 19.51 12.74 23.79
C LYS A 15 20.72 12.36 22.94
N THR A 16 21.33 11.21 23.22
CA THR A 16 22.36 10.66 22.34
C THR A 16 21.78 10.39 20.95
N GLY A 17 22.56 10.64 19.90
CA GLY A 17 22.18 10.46 18.50
C GLY A 17 21.54 11.69 17.83
N ILE A 18 21.33 12.81 18.54
CA ILE A 18 20.81 14.04 17.93
C ILE A 18 21.93 14.94 17.40
N SER A 19 21.66 15.66 16.32
CA SER A 19 22.56 16.68 15.77
C SER A 19 22.45 18.00 16.53
N VAL A 20 23.59 18.55 16.93
CA VAL A 20 23.67 19.79 17.71
C VAL A 20 24.80 20.70 17.20
N GLU A 21 24.66 22.00 17.45
CA GLU A 21 25.77 22.94 17.46
C GLU A 21 26.29 23.09 18.89
N ILE A 22 27.59 22.85 19.08
CA ILE A 22 28.28 23.04 20.35
C ILE A 22 29.36 24.10 20.23
N ILE A 23 29.61 24.82 21.33
CA ILE A 23 30.84 25.60 21.50
C ILE A 23 31.80 24.75 22.32
N LEU A 24 33.01 24.54 21.79
CA LEU A 24 34.06 23.78 22.45
C LEU A 24 34.46 24.43 23.77
N LYS A 25 34.78 23.60 24.77
CA LYS A 25 35.25 24.08 26.08
C LYS A 25 36.54 24.93 25.99
N GLU A 26 37.36 24.66 24.98
CA GLU A 26 38.63 25.34 24.74
C GLU A 26 38.47 26.72 24.09
N ASP A 27 37.35 26.96 23.39
CA ASP A 27 37.06 28.24 22.73
C ASP A 27 36.19 29.14 23.61
N ARG A 28 36.84 29.90 24.49
CA ARG A 28 36.19 30.88 25.38
C ARG A 28 35.56 32.07 24.65
N SER A 29 35.85 32.26 23.36
CA SER A 29 35.34 33.40 22.60
C SER A 29 33.88 33.22 22.16
N GLY A 30 33.41 31.98 22.10
CA GLY A 30 32.03 31.62 21.75
C GLY A 30 31.62 31.90 20.30
N LYS A 31 32.58 32.22 19.43
CA LYS A 31 32.30 32.72 18.07
C LYS A 31 32.20 31.64 17.00
N ASN A 32 32.69 30.43 17.28
CA ASN A 32 32.75 29.34 16.29
C ASN A 32 32.03 28.08 16.81
N PRO A 33 30.70 27.99 16.66
CA PRO A 33 29.99 26.75 16.95
C PRO A 33 30.41 25.66 15.96
N ILE A 34 30.61 24.45 16.46
CA ILE A 34 30.87 23.25 15.65
C ILE A 34 29.64 22.34 15.70
N GLN A 35 29.37 21.66 14.58
CA GLN A 35 28.25 20.74 14.47
C GLN A 35 28.70 19.30 14.70
N GLY A 36 27.84 18.49 15.31
CA GLY A 36 27.99 17.04 15.29
C GLY A 36 26.90 16.31 16.05
N ILE A 37 27.05 14.98 16.10
CA ILE A 37 26.08 14.07 16.70
C ILE A 37 26.49 13.77 18.14
N VAL A 38 25.55 13.90 19.09
CA VAL A 38 25.80 13.63 20.51
C VAL A 38 26.06 12.14 20.73
N SER A 39 27.27 11.77 21.18
CA SER A 39 27.59 10.41 21.61
C SER A 39 27.32 10.19 23.10
N GLU A 40 27.53 11.22 23.92
CA GLU A 40 27.40 11.13 25.38
C GLU A 40 26.98 12.48 25.97
N ILE A 41 26.13 12.46 27.01
CA ILE A 41 25.72 13.68 27.74
C ILE A 41 26.50 13.75 29.05
N LEU A 42 27.20 14.86 29.27
CA LEU A 42 28.14 15.04 30.39
C LEU A 42 27.59 15.96 31.50
N THR A 43 26.43 16.57 31.32
CA THR A 43 25.76 17.39 32.36
C THR A 43 24.61 16.60 32.98
N HIS A 44 24.60 16.49 34.30
CA HIS A 44 23.56 15.77 35.06
C HIS A 44 22.41 16.67 35.56
N SER A 45 22.59 18.00 35.54
CA SER A 45 21.54 18.96 35.92
C SER A 45 20.52 19.11 34.80
N SER A 46 19.25 19.27 35.16
CA SER A 46 18.13 19.41 34.22
C SER A 46 18.16 20.71 33.41
N PHE A 47 18.82 21.76 33.92
CA PHE A 47 18.98 23.05 33.25
C PHE A 47 20.41 23.58 33.45
N HIS A 48 20.96 24.21 32.41
CA HIS A 48 22.23 24.91 32.50
C HIS A 48 22.26 26.20 31.66
N PRO A 49 22.63 27.36 32.24
CA PRO A 49 22.49 28.68 31.60
C PRO A 49 23.30 28.84 30.30
N HIS A 50 24.41 28.10 30.17
CA HIS A 50 25.28 28.13 28.99
C HIS A 50 25.08 26.95 28.03
N GLY A 51 24.07 26.11 28.26
CA GLY A 51 23.85 24.89 27.48
C GLY A 51 24.31 23.62 28.21
N ILE A 52 23.68 22.50 27.87
CA ILE A 52 24.04 21.17 28.34
C ILE A 52 25.34 20.74 27.68
N MET A 53 26.27 20.19 28.47
CA MET A 53 27.54 19.69 27.96
C MET A 53 27.40 18.28 27.41
N VAL A 54 27.93 18.07 26.21
CA VAL A 54 27.89 16.79 25.49
C VAL A 54 29.26 16.47 24.88
N ARG A 55 29.49 15.19 24.63
CA ARG A 55 30.54 14.69 23.75
C ARG A 55 29.91 14.33 22.41
N LEU A 56 30.59 14.65 21.32
CA LEU A 56 30.19 14.25 19.97
C LEU A 56 30.80 12.90 19.59
N GLU A 57 30.31 12.26 18.53
CA GLU A 57 30.86 10.98 18.03
C GLU A 57 32.34 11.06 17.64
N ASP A 58 32.82 12.22 17.20
CA ASP A 58 34.23 12.46 16.88
C ASP A 58 35.11 12.71 18.13
N GLY A 59 34.54 12.58 19.33
CA GLY A 59 35.23 12.73 20.62
C GLY A 59 35.32 14.17 21.13
N LYS A 60 34.89 15.18 20.36
CA LYS A 60 34.93 16.58 20.79
C LYS A 60 33.89 16.87 21.87
N ILE A 61 34.20 17.78 22.80
CA ILE A 61 33.35 18.10 23.95
C ILE A 61 33.03 19.60 24.00
N GLY A 62 31.75 19.92 24.20
CA GLY A 62 31.29 21.31 24.25
C GLY A 62 29.88 21.49 24.80
N ARG A 63 29.45 22.75 24.84
CA ARG A 63 28.13 23.18 25.34
C ARG A 63 27.16 23.34 24.18
N VAL A 64 26.02 22.65 24.21
CA VAL A 64 24.97 22.76 23.20
C VAL A 64 24.40 24.17 23.18
N GLN A 65 24.50 24.85 22.03
CA GLN A 65 23.87 26.14 21.79
C GLN A 65 22.54 25.96 21.04
N LYS A 66 22.52 25.06 20.06
CA LYS A 66 21.35 24.82 19.22
C LYS A 66 21.17 23.34 18.95
N ILE A 67 19.94 22.88 19.04
CA ILE A 67 19.55 21.54 18.57
C ILE A 67 19.18 21.69 17.11
N LEU A 68 19.89 20.98 16.25
CA LEU A 68 19.62 20.98 14.82
C LEU A 68 18.52 19.95 14.57
N SER A 69 17.27 20.34 14.78
CA SER A 69 16.13 19.56 14.31
C SER A 69 16.07 19.63 12.79
N GLU A 70 15.96 18.48 12.11
CA GLU A 70 15.76 18.46 10.67
C GLU A 70 14.38 19.03 10.32
N ILE A 71 14.31 20.33 10.10
CA ILE A 71 13.34 20.95 9.20
C ILE A 71 14.15 21.59 8.07
N SER A 72 14.37 20.84 7.00
CA SER A 72 14.83 21.40 5.73
C SER A 72 13.64 21.55 4.79
N SER A 73 12.96 22.69 4.91
CA SER A 73 12.15 23.29 3.86
C SER A 73 12.95 24.44 3.25
N THR A 74 13.77 24.13 2.24
CA THR A 74 13.99 24.88 0.98
C THR A 74 15.27 24.34 0.34
N ILE A 75 15.08 23.50 -0.69
CA ILE A 75 16.08 23.03 -1.66
C ILE A 75 17.19 22.13 -1.08
N LEU A 76 16.81 20.94 -0.62
CA LEU A 76 17.69 19.77 -0.61
C LEU A 76 16.90 18.57 -1.14
N VAL A 77 17.42 18.01 -2.23
CA VAL A 77 17.11 16.67 -2.72
C VAL A 77 17.32 15.72 -1.54
N LYS A 78 16.21 15.33 -0.90
CA LYS A 78 16.21 14.16 -0.01
C LYS A 78 16.90 13.02 -0.78
N PRO A 79 17.75 12.18 -0.16
CA PRO A 79 18.07 10.89 -0.77
C PRO A 79 16.71 10.27 -1.11
N PRO A 80 16.51 9.63 -2.28
CA PRO A 80 15.19 9.25 -2.73
C PRO A 80 14.66 8.20 -1.76
N VAL A 81 14.00 8.66 -0.71
CA VAL A 81 12.89 7.98 -0.10
C VAL A 81 11.86 8.03 -1.21
N VAL A 82 11.95 7.05 -2.09
CA VAL A 82 10.87 6.71 -2.99
C VAL A 82 9.76 6.28 -2.06
N ASN A 83 9.00 7.25 -1.54
CA ASN A 83 7.62 7.02 -1.24
C ASN A 83 7.03 6.60 -2.59
N ASN A 84 7.03 5.29 -2.83
CA ASN A 84 6.12 4.64 -3.77
C ASN A 84 4.69 4.81 -3.20
N GLU A 85 4.29 6.03 -2.86
CA GLU A 85 2.89 6.38 -2.92
C GLU A 85 2.60 6.38 -4.42
N ILE A 86 2.15 5.21 -4.87
CA ILE A 86 1.71 5.04 -6.23
C ILE A 86 0.64 6.11 -6.46
N ASP A 87 0.91 7.08 -7.34
CA ASP A 87 -0.07 8.11 -7.66
C ASP A 87 -1.26 7.43 -8.34
N PHE A 88 -2.36 7.34 -7.62
CA PHE A 88 -3.58 6.71 -8.08
C PHE A 88 -4.07 7.34 -9.39
N THR A 89 -3.88 8.65 -9.56
CA THR A 89 -4.26 9.37 -10.78
C THR A 89 -3.40 8.95 -11.96
N GLU A 90 -2.11 8.74 -11.74
CA GLU A 90 -1.17 8.28 -12.76
C GLU A 90 -1.45 6.82 -13.16
N LEU A 91 -1.77 5.94 -12.20
CA LEU A 91 -2.22 4.58 -12.49
C LEU A 91 -3.43 4.55 -13.43
N VAL A 92 -4.45 5.36 -13.12
CA VAL A 92 -5.67 5.42 -13.94
C VAL A 92 -5.36 5.94 -15.34
N LYS A 93 -4.50 6.96 -15.47
CA LYS A 93 -4.09 7.53 -16.76
C LYS A 93 -3.28 6.55 -17.62
N ASN A 94 -2.42 5.75 -17.02
CA ASN A 94 -1.57 4.79 -17.72
C ASN A 94 -2.31 3.54 -18.18
N GLY A 95 -3.55 3.34 -17.71
CA GLY A 95 -4.41 2.25 -18.16
C GLY A 95 -4.03 0.87 -17.61
N GLU A 96 -4.73 -0.15 -18.10
CA GLU A 96 -4.41 -1.56 -17.80
C GLU A 96 -3.04 -1.94 -18.34
N ASN A 97 -2.30 -2.71 -17.54
CA ASN A 97 -0.98 -3.23 -17.88
C ASN A 97 -0.67 -4.46 -17.01
N GLU A 98 0.56 -4.97 -17.06
CA GLU A 98 0.95 -6.15 -16.29
C GLU A 98 0.76 -5.99 -14.76
N PHE A 99 0.73 -4.77 -14.24
CA PHE A 99 0.58 -4.43 -12.81
C PHE A 99 -0.75 -3.74 -12.46
N VAL A 100 -1.61 -3.46 -13.44
CA VAL A 100 -2.86 -2.73 -13.24
C VAL A 100 -4.00 -3.40 -14.00
N GLU A 101 -5.07 -3.73 -13.28
CA GLU A 101 -6.30 -4.26 -13.86
C GLU A 101 -7.49 -3.39 -13.43
N PHE A 102 -8.36 -3.07 -14.38
CA PHE A 102 -9.62 -2.38 -14.18
C PHE A 102 -10.80 -3.36 -14.24
N LYS A 103 -11.76 -3.12 -13.35
CA LYS A 103 -13.05 -3.77 -13.38
C LYS A 103 -14.14 -2.73 -13.19
N SER A 104 -15.18 -2.81 -14.00
CA SER A 104 -16.31 -1.90 -13.86
C SER A 104 -17.12 -2.19 -12.59
N SER A 105 -17.23 -3.46 -12.19
CA SER A 105 -18.14 -3.89 -11.12
C SER A 105 -17.70 -5.21 -10.50
N ALA A 106 -17.95 -5.37 -9.19
CA ALA A 106 -17.75 -6.63 -8.47
C ALA A 106 -19.05 -7.41 -8.22
N LEU A 107 -20.23 -6.81 -8.44
CA LEU A 107 -21.54 -7.37 -8.09
C LEU A 107 -22.55 -7.36 -9.26
N TRP A 108 -22.10 -7.25 -10.51
CA TRP A 108 -23.00 -7.31 -11.68
C TRP A 108 -23.73 -8.65 -11.79
N SER A 109 -23.12 -9.76 -11.36
CA SER A 109 -23.72 -11.09 -11.48
C SER A 109 -24.64 -11.48 -10.31
N LYS A 110 -24.66 -10.71 -9.22
CA LYS A 110 -25.31 -11.09 -7.95
C LYS A 110 -26.82 -11.37 -8.12
N ASN A 111 -27.49 -10.56 -8.93
CA ASN A 111 -28.95 -10.58 -9.10
C ASN A 111 -29.40 -11.20 -10.44
N LEU A 112 -28.53 -11.98 -11.10
CA LEU A 112 -28.92 -12.66 -12.36
C LEU A 112 -30.09 -13.62 -12.11
N ASN A 113 -31.10 -13.53 -12.98
CA ASN A 113 -32.26 -14.42 -12.95
C ASN A 113 -31.95 -15.77 -13.62
N GLU A 114 -32.84 -16.75 -13.50
CA GLU A 114 -32.62 -18.08 -14.09
C GLU A 114 -32.47 -18.07 -15.60
N GLN A 115 -33.19 -17.20 -16.30
CA GLN A 115 -33.12 -17.08 -17.75
C GLN A 115 -31.73 -16.59 -18.18
N GLN A 116 -31.18 -15.59 -17.49
CA GLN A 116 -29.83 -15.08 -17.74
C GLN A 116 -28.74 -16.09 -17.40
N LEU A 117 -28.95 -16.93 -16.36
CA LEU A 117 -28.01 -17.98 -15.98
C LEU A 117 -27.99 -19.15 -16.97
N LYS A 118 -29.12 -19.40 -17.64
CA LYS A 118 -29.30 -20.49 -18.63
C LYS A 118 -29.12 -20.00 -20.07
N ASP A 119 -28.77 -18.73 -20.29
CA ASP A 119 -28.58 -18.17 -21.63
C ASP A 119 -27.43 -18.90 -22.36
N PRO A 120 -27.66 -19.49 -23.54
CA PRO A 120 -26.62 -20.14 -24.34
C PRO A 120 -25.46 -19.20 -24.73
N ASN A 121 -25.70 -17.89 -24.74
CA ASN A 121 -24.71 -16.86 -25.03
C ASN A 121 -24.04 -16.28 -23.77
N ALA A 122 -24.39 -16.76 -22.58
CA ALA A 122 -23.76 -16.32 -21.33
C ALA A 122 -22.23 -16.56 -21.38
N SER A 123 -21.47 -15.68 -20.73
CA SER A 123 -20.01 -15.79 -20.69
C SER A 123 -19.57 -17.10 -20.00
N PRO A 124 -18.34 -17.59 -20.29
CA PRO A 124 -17.80 -18.77 -19.62
C PRO A 124 -17.85 -18.68 -18.10
N ASP A 125 -17.59 -17.50 -17.53
CA ASP A 125 -17.65 -17.28 -16.07
C ASP A 125 -19.08 -17.41 -15.51
N ILE A 126 -20.12 -16.98 -16.24
CA ILE A 126 -21.52 -17.18 -15.81
C ILE A 126 -21.84 -18.68 -15.81
N ARG A 127 -21.42 -19.43 -16.83
CA ARG A 127 -21.66 -20.87 -16.88
C ARG A 127 -20.94 -21.61 -15.75
N LYS A 128 -19.69 -21.23 -15.47
CA LYS A 128 -18.84 -21.87 -14.46
C LYS A 128 -19.25 -21.47 -13.03
N PHE A 129 -19.55 -20.20 -12.77
CA PHE A 129 -19.74 -19.67 -11.41
C PHE A 129 -21.14 -19.10 -11.12
N GLY A 130 -22.00 -18.96 -12.13
CA GLY A 130 -23.38 -18.47 -11.98
C GLY A 130 -23.45 -17.06 -11.40
N ARG A 131 -24.27 -16.88 -10.35
CA ARG A 131 -24.40 -15.59 -9.64
C ARG A 131 -23.12 -15.11 -8.97
N GLU A 132 -22.12 -15.99 -8.85
CA GLU A 132 -20.82 -15.67 -8.27
C GLU A 132 -19.80 -15.20 -9.30
N ALA A 133 -20.12 -15.23 -10.60
CA ALA A 133 -19.19 -14.92 -11.68
C ALA A 133 -18.40 -13.62 -11.47
N SER A 134 -19.07 -12.51 -11.15
CA SER A 134 -18.40 -11.22 -10.90
C SER A 134 -17.39 -11.30 -9.75
N ARG A 135 -17.78 -11.85 -8.60
CA ARG A 135 -16.89 -12.04 -7.44
C ARG A 135 -15.77 -13.05 -7.70
N ALA A 136 -16.06 -14.12 -8.43
CA ALA A 136 -15.05 -15.09 -8.86
C ALA A 136 -14.01 -14.43 -9.77
N ILE A 137 -14.41 -13.59 -10.71
CA ILE A 137 -13.49 -12.81 -11.56
C ILE A 137 -12.57 -11.94 -10.71
N ILE A 138 -13.10 -11.21 -9.73
CA ILE A 138 -12.28 -10.42 -8.79
C ILE A 138 -11.29 -11.31 -8.03
N GLY A 139 -11.75 -12.45 -7.50
CA GLY A 139 -10.90 -13.42 -6.82
C GLY A 139 -9.77 -13.93 -7.72
N LYS A 140 -10.09 -14.34 -8.95
CA LYS A 140 -9.12 -14.79 -9.96
C LYS A 140 -8.04 -13.75 -10.23
N THR A 141 -8.44 -12.49 -10.43
CA THR A 141 -7.51 -11.39 -10.67
C THR A 141 -6.57 -11.21 -9.47
N ILE A 142 -7.09 -11.22 -8.25
CA ILE A 142 -6.28 -11.09 -7.03
C ILE A 142 -5.29 -12.26 -6.94
N ALA A 143 -5.73 -13.51 -7.11
CA ALA A 143 -4.85 -14.67 -7.10
C ALA A 143 -3.78 -14.61 -8.21
N GLY A 144 -4.16 -14.17 -9.41
CA GLY A 144 -3.23 -13.97 -10.52
C GLY A 144 -2.10 -13.00 -10.18
N PHE A 145 -2.44 -11.86 -9.56
CA PHE A 145 -1.43 -10.90 -9.10
C PHE A 145 -0.55 -11.50 -8.00
N MET A 146 -1.15 -12.15 -6.99
CA MET A 146 -0.39 -12.77 -5.89
C MET A 146 0.62 -13.81 -6.38
N ASN A 147 0.25 -14.62 -7.38
CA ASN A 147 1.10 -15.67 -7.91
C ASN A 147 2.21 -15.16 -8.85
N THR A 148 2.09 -13.94 -9.37
CA THR A 148 3.06 -13.36 -10.33
C THR A 148 3.97 -12.29 -9.69
N HIS A 149 3.57 -11.02 -9.67
CA HIS A 149 4.43 -9.89 -9.24
C HIS A 149 3.75 -8.98 -8.20
N GLY A 150 2.52 -9.27 -7.79
CA GLY A 150 1.65 -8.28 -7.18
C GLY A 150 1.12 -7.28 -8.22
N GLY A 151 0.36 -6.30 -7.78
CA GLY A 151 -0.22 -5.29 -8.65
C GLY A 151 -1.38 -4.54 -8.02
N ASN A 152 -2.19 -3.92 -8.86
CA ASN A 152 -3.30 -3.06 -8.49
C ASN A 152 -4.56 -3.50 -9.23
N LEU A 153 -5.60 -3.82 -8.47
CA LEU A 153 -6.93 -4.01 -9.01
C LEU A 153 -7.80 -2.81 -8.62
N ILE A 154 -8.37 -2.14 -9.62
CA ILE A 154 -9.21 -0.96 -9.42
C ILE A 154 -10.61 -1.25 -9.94
N ILE A 155 -11.60 -1.15 -9.06
CA ILE A 155 -13.01 -1.44 -9.34
C ILE A 155 -13.78 -0.12 -9.38
N GLY A 156 -14.63 0.05 -10.38
CA GLY A 156 -15.35 1.30 -10.67
C GLY A 156 -14.79 2.06 -11.88
N ILE A 157 -13.95 1.41 -12.70
CA ILE A 157 -13.45 1.95 -13.97
C ILE A 157 -13.85 1.01 -15.09
N LYS A 158 -14.42 1.58 -16.16
CA LYS A 158 -14.81 0.86 -17.35
C LYS A 158 -13.84 1.19 -18.47
N GLU A 159 -13.11 0.17 -18.89
CA GLU A 159 -12.15 0.24 -19.97
C GLU A 159 -12.83 0.66 -21.29
N ASN A 160 -12.23 1.61 -21.99
CA ASN A 160 -12.61 1.99 -23.33
C ASN A 160 -11.63 1.40 -24.35
N LYS A 161 -12.08 0.37 -25.10
CA LYS A 161 -11.29 -0.29 -26.17
C LYS A 161 -11.03 0.57 -27.41
N THR A 162 -11.32 1.87 -27.34
CA THR A 162 -11.08 2.85 -28.41
C THR A 162 -10.06 3.88 -27.91
N LYS A 163 -9.55 4.78 -28.75
CA LYS A 163 -8.61 5.85 -28.32
C LYS A 163 -9.22 6.90 -27.35
N LYS A 164 -10.32 6.58 -26.68
CA LYS A 164 -10.96 7.41 -25.66
C LYS A 164 -10.39 7.06 -24.29
N PRO A 165 -10.33 8.03 -23.35
CA PRO A 165 -9.93 7.73 -21.97
C PRO A 165 -10.93 6.77 -21.33
N ASP A 166 -10.47 5.97 -20.37
CA ASP A 166 -11.33 5.07 -19.60
C ASP A 166 -12.41 5.84 -18.83
N GLU A 167 -13.57 5.21 -18.67
CA GLU A 167 -14.74 5.83 -18.06
C GLU A 167 -14.75 5.54 -16.56
N ILE A 168 -14.66 6.59 -15.73
CA ILE A 168 -14.78 6.47 -14.27
C ILE A 168 -16.27 6.43 -13.91
N ILE A 169 -16.74 5.23 -13.54
CA ILE A 169 -18.15 4.99 -13.24
C ILE A 169 -18.45 4.98 -11.74
N GLY A 170 -17.44 4.63 -10.93
CA GLY A 170 -17.55 4.46 -9.49
C GLY A 170 -18.24 3.18 -9.04
N ILE A 171 -18.23 2.91 -7.74
CA ILE A 171 -18.82 1.71 -7.10
C ILE A 171 -20.15 1.97 -6.40
N GLU A 172 -20.59 3.22 -6.33
CA GLU A 172 -21.76 3.65 -5.55
C GLU A 172 -23.06 3.02 -6.06
N SER A 173 -23.13 2.73 -7.37
CA SER A 173 -24.25 2.00 -7.98
C SER A 173 -24.45 0.58 -7.40
N GLU A 174 -23.43 0.04 -6.73
CA GLU A 174 -23.47 -1.27 -6.09
C GLU A 174 -23.82 -1.21 -4.60
N PHE A 175 -23.86 -0.02 -3.99
CA PHE A 175 -24.11 0.13 -2.55
C PHE A 175 -25.48 -0.42 -2.14
N GLY A 176 -26.51 -0.26 -2.98
CA GLY A 176 -27.83 -0.85 -2.74
C GLY A 176 -27.85 -2.39 -2.79
N LYS A 177 -26.77 -3.04 -3.23
CA LYS A 177 -26.61 -4.50 -3.21
C LYS A 177 -25.83 -4.98 -1.97
N LEU A 178 -25.33 -4.08 -1.14
CA LEU A 178 -24.58 -4.40 0.07
C LEU A 178 -25.52 -4.52 1.27
N GLU A 179 -24.99 -5.08 2.35
CA GLU A 179 -25.68 -5.04 3.65
C GLU A 179 -25.60 -3.64 4.26
N ASP A 180 -24.38 -3.05 4.27
CA ASP A 180 -24.19 -1.62 4.55
C ASP A 180 -23.93 -0.88 3.22
N PRO A 181 -24.76 0.10 2.82
CA PRO A 181 -24.63 0.78 1.54
C PRO A 181 -23.57 1.90 1.58
N CYS A 182 -22.32 1.55 1.89
CA CYS A 182 -21.19 2.47 1.97
C CYS A 182 -19.86 1.78 1.61
N SER A 183 -18.78 2.55 1.55
CA SER A 183 -17.42 2.06 1.27
C SER A 183 -16.96 0.97 2.25
N ASP A 184 -17.27 1.09 3.54
CA ASP A 184 -16.93 0.05 4.52
C ASP A 184 -17.74 -1.24 4.32
N GLY A 185 -19.01 -1.13 3.92
CA GLY A 185 -19.80 -2.27 3.47
C GLY A 185 -19.20 -2.94 2.22
N TYR A 186 -18.64 -2.14 1.30
CA TYR A 186 -17.96 -2.66 0.11
C TYR A 186 -16.66 -3.38 0.49
N ARG A 187 -15.89 -2.83 1.43
CA ARG A 187 -14.71 -3.50 2.02
C ARG A 187 -15.08 -4.84 2.61
N ARG A 188 -16.14 -4.88 3.43
CA ARG A 188 -16.67 -6.11 4.02
C ARG A 188 -17.10 -7.11 2.96
N MET A 189 -17.74 -6.66 1.88
CA MET A 189 -18.08 -7.51 0.74
C MET A 189 -16.83 -8.13 0.11
N VAL A 190 -15.78 -7.35 -0.17
CA VAL A 190 -14.53 -7.90 -0.73
C VAL A 190 -13.92 -8.92 0.23
N VAL A 191 -13.82 -8.59 1.52
CA VAL A 191 -13.21 -9.48 2.51
C VAL A 191 -14.01 -10.76 2.70
N ASP A 192 -15.31 -10.69 2.99
CA ASP A 192 -16.09 -11.87 3.36
C ASP A 192 -16.59 -12.67 2.16
N SER A 193 -16.99 -12.00 1.08
CA SER A 193 -17.57 -12.69 -0.08
C SER A 193 -16.55 -13.12 -1.13
N ILE A 194 -15.31 -12.63 -1.05
CA ILE A 194 -14.25 -12.94 -2.03
C ILE A 194 -13.06 -13.54 -1.31
N ILE A 195 -12.42 -12.81 -0.38
CA ILE A 195 -11.19 -13.28 0.26
C ILE A 195 -11.46 -14.49 1.16
N ARG A 196 -12.27 -14.33 2.20
CA ARG A 196 -12.62 -15.41 3.14
C ARG A 196 -13.26 -16.61 2.43
N LYS A 197 -14.00 -16.35 1.35
CA LYS A 197 -14.75 -17.38 0.63
C LYS A 197 -13.87 -18.22 -0.30
N TYR A 198 -12.94 -17.60 -1.02
CA TYR A 198 -12.20 -18.25 -2.10
C TYR A 198 -10.73 -18.49 -1.79
N PHE A 199 -10.13 -17.73 -0.87
CA PHE A 199 -8.69 -17.81 -0.58
C PHE A 199 -8.41 -18.74 0.61
N PRO A 200 -7.22 -19.37 0.65
CA PRO A 200 -6.83 -20.22 1.75
C PRO A 200 -6.62 -19.39 3.02
N SER A 201 -6.69 -20.08 4.16
CA SER A 201 -6.60 -19.45 5.49
C SER A 201 -5.30 -18.69 5.70
N GLU A 202 -4.22 -19.12 5.06
CA GLU A 202 -2.88 -18.55 5.09
C GLU A 202 -2.84 -17.15 4.48
N ILE A 203 -3.65 -16.90 3.46
CA ILE A 203 -3.81 -15.55 2.89
C ILE A 203 -4.78 -14.73 3.73
N PHE A 204 -5.91 -15.31 4.12
CA PHE A 204 -6.93 -14.59 4.88
C PHE A 204 -6.45 -14.16 6.28
N ASN A 205 -5.76 -15.03 7.01
CA ASN A 205 -5.25 -14.75 8.37
C ASN A 205 -4.12 -13.71 8.36
N HIS A 206 -3.43 -13.56 7.23
CA HIS A 206 -2.37 -12.59 7.00
C HIS A 206 -2.80 -11.52 5.98
N PHE A 207 -4.10 -11.20 5.94
CA PHE A 207 -4.68 -10.31 4.95
C PHE A 207 -3.89 -9.00 4.78
N SER A 208 -3.50 -8.37 5.88
CA SER A 208 -2.79 -7.08 5.88
C SER A 208 -1.39 -7.13 5.26
N ASP A 209 -0.76 -8.31 5.20
CA ASP A 209 0.55 -8.50 4.57
C ASP A 209 0.43 -8.56 3.04
N TYR A 210 -0.76 -8.96 2.54
CA TYR A 210 -1.00 -9.21 1.12
C TYR A 210 -1.88 -8.16 0.45
N LEU A 211 -2.84 -7.58 1.15
CA LEU A 211 -3.90 -6.79 0.57
C LEU A 211 -4.12 -5.49 1.34
N LYS A 212 -4.16 -4.38 0.62
CA LYS A 212 -4.60 -3.08 1.14
C LYS A 212 -5.74 -2.56 0.27
N ILE A 213 -6.92 -2.42 0.89
CA ILE A 213 -8.13 -1.91 0.22
C ILE A 213 -8.33 -0.44 0.61
N THR A 214 -8.49 0.44 -0.37
CA THR A 214 -8.77 1.87 -0.18
C THR A 214 -9.90 2.32 -1.10
N PHE A 215 -10.47 3.49 -0.79
CA PHE A 215 -11.61 4.05 -1.52
C PHE A 215 -11.33 5.50 -1.93
N PRO A 216 -10.39 5.75 -2.85
CA PRO A 216 -10.15 7.09 -3.35
C PRO A 216 -11.36 7.63 -4.13
N GLU A 217 -11.48 8.96 -4.15
CA GLU A 217 -12.47 9.68 -4.94
C GLU A 217 -11.76 10.34 -6.14
N ILE A 218 -12.23 10.05 -7.36
CA ILE A 218 -11.79 10.73 -8.59
C ILE A 218 -13.02 11.19 -9.34
N GLU A 219 -13.01 12.44 -9.83
CA GLU A 219 -14.13 13.00 -10.62
C GLU A 219 -15.49 12.92 -9.90
N GLY A 220 -15.49 13.01 -8.57
CA GLY A 220 -16.70 12.89 -7.75
C GLY A 220 -17.26 11.47 -7.65
N LYS A 221 -16.46 10.46 -8.02
CA LYS A 221 -16.81 9.04 -7.97
C LYS A 221 -15.85 8.30 -7.04
N ILE A 222 -16.43 7.46 -6.18
CA ILE A 222 -15.70 6.55 -5.31
C ILE A 222 -15.35 5.30 -6.11
N VAL A 223 -14.07 4.91 -6.08
CA VAL A 223 -13.59 3.66 -6.69
C VAL A 223 -12.96 2.78 -5.60
N CYS A 224 -12.99 1.46 -5.79
CA CYS A 224 -12.33 0.53 -4.85
C CYS A 224 -10.95 0.18 -5.40
N TRP A 225 -9.89 0.54 -4.69
CA TRP A 225 -8.52 0.21 -5.05
C TRP A 225 -7.95 -0.84 -4.11
N ILE A 226 -7.61 -2.00 -4.68
CA ILE A 226 -7.01 -3.14 -4.00
C ILE A 226 -5.55 -3.24 -4.44
N GLN A 227 -4.63 -2.89 -3.54
CA GLN A 227 -3.20 -3.09 -3.72
C GLN A 227 -2.86 -4.50 -3.27
N ILE A 228 -2.18 -5.26 -4.13
CA ILE A 228 -1.95 -6.70 -3.98
C ILE A 228 -0.46 -6.96 -3.97
N GLN A 229 0.05 -7.54 -2.88
CA GLN A 229 1.43 -7.97 -2.77
C GLN A 229 1.60 -9.38 -3.35
N ARG A 230 2.79 -9.63 -3.90
CA ARG A 230 3.18 -10.97 -4.33
C ARG A 230 3.21 -11.92 -3.13
N SER A 231 2.64 -13.11 -3.30
CA SER A 231 2.75 -14.20 -2.34
C SER A 231 4.10 -14.91 -2.45
N LYS A 232 4.64 -15.34 -1.30
CA LYS A 232 5.83 -16.22 -1.26
C LYS A 232 5.49 -17.69 -1.48
N ILE A 233 4.19 -18.03 -1.41
CA ILE A 233 3.68 -19.38 -1.63
C ILE A 233 2.66 -19.39 -2.78
N PRO A 234 2.46 -20.52 -3.47
CA PRO A 234 1.37 -20.64 -4.44
C PRO A 234 0.01 -20.39 -3.78
N VAL A 235 -0.83 -19.56 -4.41
CA VAL A 235 -2.19 -19.23 -3.95
C VAL A 235 -3.19 -19.90 -4.88
N PHE A 236 -3.93 -20.86 -4.34
CA PHE A 236 -5.03 -21.54 -5.02
C PHE A 236 -6.36 -20.93 -4.57
N LEU A 237 -7.29 -20.74 -5.51
CA LEU A 237 -8.65 -20.37 -5.19
C LEU A 237 -9.54 -21.58 -5.13
N THR A 238 -10.31 -21.70 -4.06
CA THR A 238 -11.35 -22.73 -3.95
C THR A 238 -12.70 -22.13 -4.31
N ILE A 239 -13.30 -22.58 -5.40
CA ILE A 239 -14.63 -22.15 -5.83
C ILE A 239 -15.47 -23.41 -6.08
N ARG A 240 -16.59 -23.56 -5.37
CA ARG A 240 -17.47 -24.75 -5.45
C ARG A 240 -16.71 -26.07 -5.24
N ASN A 241 -15.78 -26.08 -4.28
CA ASN A 241 -14.91 -27.22 -3.92
C ASN A 241 -13.91 -27.65 -5.02
N GLU A 242 -13.73 -26.85 -6.06
CA GLU A 242 -12.65 -27.03 -7.03
C GLU A 242 -11.55 -25.99 -6.77
N GLU A 243 -10.30 -26.43 -6.87
CA GLU A 243 -9.13 -25.56 -6.73
C GLU A 243 -8.64 -25.08 -8.09
N TYR A 244 -8.28 -23.80 -8.15
CA TYR A 244 -7.83 -23.16 -9.36
C TYR A 244 -6.57 -22.34 -9.09
N PHE A 245 -5.59 -22.43 -9.99
CA PHE A 245 -4.37 -21.65 -9.93
C PHE A 245 -4.32 -20.66 -11.08
N PHE A 246 -4.23 -19.38 -10.76
CA PHE A 246 -4.20 -18.29 -11.73
C PHE A 246 -2.89 -17.54 -11.66
N ILE A 247 -2.41 -17.09 -12.82
CA ILE A 247 -1.24 -16.21 -12.94
C ILE A 247 -1.60 -15.00 -13.79
N ARG A 248 -0.85 -13.91 -13.63
CA ARG A 248 -0.77 -12.84 -14.63
C ARG A 248 0.23 -13.20 -15.72
N LEU A 249 -0.20 -13.05 -16.98
CA LEU A 249 0.65 -13.04 -18.16
C LEU A 249 0.37 -11.72 -18.90
N ASP A 250 1.26 -10.75 -18.74
CA ASP A 250 1.02 -9.37 -19.19
C ASP A 250 -0.31 -8.83 -18.63
N ALA A 251 -1.16 -8.22 -19.45
CA ALA A 251 -2.46 -7.69 -19.07
C ALA A 251 -3.57 -8.75 -18.90
N GLU A 252 -3.27 -10.05 -19.02
CA GLU A 252 -4.27 -11.13 -18.93
C GLU A 252 -4.11 -12.00 -17.67
N THR A 253 -5.24 -12.43 -17.09
CA THR A 253 -5.26 -13.45 -16.03
C THR A 253 -5.52 -14.83 -16.64
N ARG A 254 -4.60 -15.76 -16.45
CA ARG A 254 -4.65 -17.10 -17.05
C ARG A 254 -4.67 -18.20 -16.00
N GLU A 255 -5.53 -19.20 -16.21
CA GLU A 255 -5.55 -20.46 -15.44
C GLU A 255 -4.39 -21.36 -15.90
N LEU A 256 -3.63 -21.91 -14.95
CA LEU A 256 -2.69 -23.00 -15.22
C LEU A 256 -3.13 -24.27 -14.47
N ASP A 257 -2.94 -25.41 -15.13
CA ASP A 257 -3.23 -26.72 -14.56
C ASP A 257 -2.11 -27.73 -14.87
N GLY A 258 -2.23 -28.91 -14.26
CA GLY A 258 -1.40 -30.08 -14.52
C GLY A 258 0.11 -29.79 -14.55
N LYS A 259 0.77 -30.19 -15.64
CA LYS A 259 2.22 -30.07 -15.80
C LYS A 259 2.70 -28.61 -15.80
N GLN A 260 1.97 -27.72 -16.46
CA GLN A 260 2.35 -26.31 -16.63
C GLN A 260 2.37 -25.58 -15.28
N MET A 261 1.35 -25.84 -14.46
CA MET A 261 1.26 -25.33 -13.09
C MET A 261 2.41 -25.85 -12.22
N GLY A 262 2.70 -27.16 -12.27
CA GLY A 262 3.81 -27.76 -11.52
C GLY A 262 5.16 -27.14 -11.87
N GLU A 263 5.45 -26.98 -13.16
CA GLU A 263 6.68 -26.33 -13.65
C GLU A 263 6.77 -24.86 -13.23
N TYR A 264 5.66 -24.11 -13.33
CA TYR A 264 5.60 -22.72 -12.88
C TYR A 264 5.90 -22.62 -11.38
N CYS A 265 5.23 -23.41 -10.56
CA CYS A 265 5.37 -23.35 -9.10
C CYS A 265 6.80 -23.71 -8.66
N ALA A 266 7.38 -24.76 -9.24
CA ALA A 266 8.74 -25.19 -8.95
C ALA A 266 9.80 -24.16 -9.31
N LYS A 267 9.54 -23.29 -10.30
CA LYS A 267 10.45 -22.20 -10.68
C LYS A 267 10.22 -20.93 -9.86
N LYS A 268 8.98 -20.63 -9.49
CA LYS A 268 8.57 -19.35 -8.92
C LYS A 268 8.64 -19.29 -7.39
N PHE A 269 8.42 -20.42 -6.72
CA PHE A 269 8.26 -20.48 -5.25
C PHE A 269 9.23 -21.43 -4.53
N ASN A 270 10.14 -22.09 -5.26
CA ASN A 270 11.28 -22.80 -4.64
C ASN A 270 12.45 -21.87 -4.35
#